data_AF-A0A1F6Q4C5-F1
#
_entry.id   AF-A0A1F6Q4C5-F1
#
_cell.length_a   1.000
_cell.length_b   1.000
_cell.length_c   1.000
_cell.angle_alpha   90.00
_cell.angle_beta   90.00
_cell.angle_gamma   90.00
#
_symmetry.space_group_name_H-M   'P 1'
#
loop_
_entity.id
_entity.type
_entity.pdbx_description
1 polymer ?
#
loop_
_entity_poly.entity_id
_entity_poly.type
_entity_poly.pdbx_seq_one_letter_code
_entity_poly.pdbx_strand_id
1 'polypeptide(L)'
;MAIPNPQDKEPVSFRLHKQIKNDLAQLSEATGRSQTFLIEEALQEYIDLNMWQINAIKEGIKSADNGELYSTEEVLARLEKEREQ
;
A
#
# COMPACT_ATOMS: atom_id res chain seq x y z
N MET A 1 18.86 -15.74 11.86
CA MET A 1 18.03 -14.64 12.42
C MET A 1 16.70 -15.24 12.84
N ALA A 2 16.20 -14.93 14.04
CA ALA A 2 14.85 -15.32 14.42
C ALA A 2 13.85 -14.62 13.50
N ILE A 3 12.87 -15.35 12.98
CA ILE A 3 11.75 -14.74 12.24
C ILE A 3 10.90 -14.02 13.30
N PRO A 4 10.73 -12.69 13.21
CA PRO A 4 9.90 -11.97 14.17
C PRO A 4 8.47 -12.51 14.10
N ASN A 5 7.86 -12.73 15.27
CA ASN A 5 6.47 -13.13 15.33
C ASN A 5 5.60 -11.98 14.79
N PRO A 6 4.71 -12.23 13.82
CA PRO A 6 3.86 -11.17 13.23
C PRO A 6 2.95 -10.44 14.22
N GLN A 7 2.79 -10.98 15.45
CA GLN A 7 1.98 -10.38 16.51
C GLN A 7 2.79 -9.56 17.53
N ASP A 8 4.12 -9.58 17.43
CA ASP A 8 4.96 -8.82 18.35
C ASP A 8 4.88 -7.33 18.00
N LYS A 9 4.52 -6.51 18.98
CA LYS A 9 4.50 -5.05 18.83
C LYS A 9 5.81 -4.46 19.35
N GLU A 10 6.49 -3.71 18.50
CA GLU A 10 7.68 -2.95 18.87
C GLU A 10 7.31 -1.47 19.11
N PRO A 11 7.81 -0.82 20.18
CA PRO A 11 7.50 0.57 20.46
C PRO A 11 8.17 1.49 19.44
N VAL A 12 7.38 2.38 18.83
CA VAL A 12 7.87 3.42 17.91
C VAL A 12 7.54 4.79 18.47
N SER A 13 8.51 5.71 18.45
CA SER A 13 8.34 7.11 18.88
C SER A 13 8.45 8.04 17.69
N PHE A 14 7.46 8.93 17.53
CA PHE A 14 7.37 9.87 16.43
C PHE A 14 7.04 11.28 16.93
N ARG A 15 7.47 12.29 16.18
CA ARG A 15 7.06 13.69 16.39
C ARG A 15 6.03 14.06 15.34
N LEU A 16 4.85 14.49 15.79
CA LEU A 16 3.78 14.96 14.92
C LEU A 16 3.62 16.46 15.04
N HIS A 17 3.18 17.08 13.95
CA HIS A 17 2.65 18.44 14.00
C HIS A 17 1.46 18.50 14.97
N LYS A 18 1.34 19.60 15.71
CA LYS A 18 0.29 19.79 16.72
C LYS A 18 -1.11 19.59 16.15
N GLN A 19 -1.34 20.05 14.92
CA GLN A 19 -2.63 19.89 14.23
C GLN A 19 -2.99 18.41 14.05
N ILE A 20 -2.08 17.62 13.48
CA ILE A 20 -2.28 16.17 13.27
C ILE A 20 -2.57 15.46 14.60
N LYS A 21 -1.83 15.81 15.66
CA LYS A 21 -2.07 15.23 16.99
C LYS A 21 -3.47 15.53 17.52
N ASN A 22 -3.97 16.74 17.30
CA ASN A 22 -5.31 17.15 17.73
C ASN A 22 -6.41 16.44 16.92
N ASP A 23 -6.23 16.32 15.60
CA ASP A 23 -7.19 15.64 14.73
C ASP A 23 -7.26 14.15 15.06
N LEU A 24 -6.12 13.53 15.35
CA LEU A 24 -6.06 12.14 15.82
C LEU A 24 -6.77 11.94 17.17
N ALA A 25 -6.67 12.91 18.08
CA ALA A 25 -7.40 12.86 19.36
C ALA A 25 -8.91 12.93 19.16
N GLN A 26 -9.39 13.82 18.30
CA GLN A 26 -10.81 13.92 17.97
C GLN A 26 -11.33 12.64 17.29
N LEU A 27 -10.56 12.09 16.35
CA LEU A 27 -10.92 10.85 15.67
C LEU A 27 -10.98 9.66 16.64
N SER A 28 -10.04 9.57 17.57
CA SER A 28 -10.02 8.58 18.65
C SER A 28 -11.28 8.64 19.52
N GLU A 29 -11.69 9.85 19.93
CA GLU A 29 -12.90 10.07 20.72
C GLU A 29 -14.17 9.70 19.94
N ALA A 30 -14.29 10.14 18.69
CA ALA A 30 -15.47 9.90 17.85
C ALA A 30 -15.66 8.42 17.47
N THR A 31 -14.56 7.67 17.32
CA THR A 31 -14.59 6.25 16.89
C THR A 31 -14.50 5.25 18.05
N GLY A 32 -14.13 5.71 19.25
CA GLY A 32 -13.84 4.85 20.39
C GLY A 32 -12.59 3.98 20.23
N ARG A 33 -11.72 4.29 19.24
CA ARG A 33 -10.47 3.58 18.98
C ARG A 33 -9.30 4.28 19.64
N SER A 34 -8.27 3.54 20.06
CA SER A 34 -7.07 4.15 20.62
C SER A 34 -6.27 4.87 19.53
N GLN A 35 -5.54 5.92 19.90
CA GLN A 35 -4.66 6.62 18.96
C GLN A 35 -3.60 5.69 18.35
N THR A 36 -3.07 4.75 19.14
CA THR A 36 -2.11 3.76 18.63
C THR A 36 -2.74 2.86 17.56
N PHE A 37 -3.98 2.41 17.77
CA PHE A 37 -4.71 1.62 16.77
C PHE A 37 -4.89 2.40 15.47
N LEU A 38 -5.34 3.65 15.55
CA LEU A 38 -5.55 4.50 14.38
C LEU A 38 -4.25 4.80 13.61
N ILE A 39 -3.14 4.97 14.32
CA ILE A 39 -1.82 5.16 13.70
C ILE A 39 -1.36 3.87 13.02
N GLU A 40 -1.51 2.72 13.67
CA GLU A 40 -1.15 1.41 13.12
C GLU A 40 -1.95 1.13 11.84
N GLU A 41 -3.26 1.36 11.88
CA GLU A 41 -4.17 1.22 10.73
C GLU A 41 -3.77 2.14 9.57
N ALA A 42 -3.60 3.45 9.83
CA ALA A 42 -3.22 4.41 8.80
C ALA A 42 -1.83 4.11 8.18
N LEU A 43 -0.87 3.64 8.98
CA LEU A 43 0.44 3.23 8.49
C LEU A 43 0.35 1.96 7.65
N GLN A 44 -0.44 0.97 8.08
CA GLN A 44 -0.64 -0.28 7.35
C GLN A 44 -1.26 0.00 5.97
N GLU A 45 -2.33 0.80 5.91
CA GLU A 45 -2.97 1.19 4.65
C GLU A 45 -1.99 1.92 3.72
N TYR A 46 -1.20 2.86 4.26
CA TYR A 46 -0.19 3.57 3.49
C TYR A 46 0.88 2.62 2.94
N ILE A 47 1.39 1.71 3.77
CA ILE A 47 2.41 0.74 3.36
C ILE A 47 1.85 -0.19 2.29
N ASP A 48 0.66 -0.76 2.48
CA ASP A 48 0.06 -1.72 1.55
C ASP A 48 -0.18 -1.10 0.17
N LEU A 49 -0.73 0.13 0.14
CA LEU A 49 -0.95 0.87 -1.10
C LEU A 49 0.36 1.06 -1.89
N ASN A 50 1.42 1.50 -1.21
CA ASN A 50 2.70 1.78 -1.85
C ASN A 50 3.44 0.50 -2.23
N MET A 51 3.40 -0.53 -1.38
CA MET A 51 4.10 -1.78 -1.61
C MET A 51 3.48 -2.57 -2.76
N TRP A 52 2.16 -2.57 -2.91
CA TRP A 52 1.51 -3.14 -4.09
C TRP A 52 2.06 -2.51 -5.37
N GLN A 53 2.12 -1.17 -5.44
CA GLN A 53 2.59 -0.48 -6.64
C GLN A 53 4.06 -0.78 -6.94
N ILE A 54 4.91 -0.75 -5.91
CA ILE A 54 6.34 -1.07 -6.06
C ILE A 54 6.52 -2.50 -6.57
N ASN A 55 5.75 -3.45 -6.03
CA ASN A 55 5.84 -4.84 -6.44
C ASN A 55 5.35 -5.04 -7.89
N ALA A 56 4.23 -4.42 -8.27
CA ALA A 56 3.71 -4.48 -9.64
C ALA A 56 4.71 -3.91 -10.66
N ILE A 57 5.38 -2.79 -10.33
CA ILE A 57 6.42 -2.21 -11.19
C ILE A 57 7.61 -3.18 -11.33
N LYS A 58 8.09 -3.74 -10.22
CA LYS A 58 9.20 -4.70 -10.24
C LYS A 58 8.87 -5.95 -11.06
N GLU A 59 7.64 -6.44 -10.94
CA GLU A 59 7.15 -7.57 -11.72
C GLU A 59 7.09 -7.23 -13.21
N GLY A 60 6.54 -6.07 -13.58
CA GLY A 60 6.50 -5.61 -14.98
C GLY A 60 7.89 -5.46 -15.59
N ILE A 61 8.86 -4.91 -14.85
CA ILE A 61 10.26 -4.83 -15.30
C ILE A 61 10.83 -6.23 -15.52
N LYS A 62 10.62 -7.15 -14.59
CA LYS A 62 11.10 -8.53 -14.71
C LYS A 62 10.50 -9.25 -15.93
N SER A 63 9.20 -9.09 -16.17
CA SER A 63 8.54 -9.64 -17.36
C SER A 63 9.10 -9.03 -18.65
N ALA A 64 9.35 -7.72 -18.67
CA ALA A 64 9.98 -7.05 -19.80
C ALA A 64 11.39 -7.58 -20.08
N ASP A 65 12.22 -7.73 -19.04
CA ASP A 65 13.57 -8.29 -19.13
C ASP A 65 13.57 -9.75 -19.62
N ASN A 66 12.51 -10.51 -19.31
CA ASN A 66 12.28 -11.86 -19.81
C ASN A 66 11.70 -11.91 -21.24
N GLY A 67 11.42 -10.76 -21.85
CA GLY A 67 10.83 -10.67 -23.19
C GLY A 67 9.32 -10.94 -23.24
N GLU A 68 8.63 -10.95 -22.08
CA GLU A 68 7.18 -11.09 -21.97
C GLU A 68 6.49 -9.74 -22.26
N LEU A 69 6.75 -9.21 -23.46
CA LEU A 69 6.21 -7.95 -23.95
C LEU A 69 5.21 -8.21 -25.07
N TYR A 70 4.24 -7.31 -25.18
CA TYR A 70 3.34 -7.24 -26.32
C TYR A 70 3.75 -6.09 -27.23
N SER A 71 3.71 -6.32 -28.54
CA SER A 71 3.77 -5.27 -29.54
C SER A 71 2.55 -4.36 -29.46
N THR A 72 2.68 -3.17 -30.02
CA THR A 72 1.57 -2.20 -30.08
C THR A 72 0.35 -2.80 -30.79
N GLU A 73 0.58 -3.57 -31.85
CA GLU A 73 -0.47 -4.24 -32.64
C GLU A 73 -1.24 -5.26 -31.81
N GLU A 74 -0.54 -6.07 -31.00
CA GLU A 74 -1.15 -7.06 -30.11
C GLU A 74 -1.99 -6.41 -29.01
N VAL A 75 -1.52 -5.29 -28.45
CA VAL A 75 -2.26 -4.52 -27.44
C VAL A 75 -3.54 -3.94 -28.03
N LEU A 76 -3.48 -3.33 -29.23
CA LEU A 76 -4.65 -2.74 -29.89
C LEU A 76 -5.71 -3.81 -30.22
N ALA A 77 -5.30 -4.95 -30.75
CA ALA A 77 -6.21 -6.05 -31.06
C ALA A 77 -6.94 -6.57 -29.81
N ARG A 78 -6.25 -6.63 -28.67
CA ARG A 78 -6.84 -7.04 -27.39
C ARG A 78 -7.86 -6.03 -26.88
N LEU A 79 -7.52 -4.74 -26.89
CA LEU A 79 -8.40 -3.66 -26.42
C LEU A 79 -9.68 -3.58 -27.26
N GLU A 80 -9.58 -3.75 -28.58
CA GLU A 80 -10.77 -3.75 -29.46
C GLU A 80 -11.72 -4.91 -29.11
N LYS A 81 -11.17 -6.11 -28.88
CA LYS A 81 -11.94 -7.29 -28.49
C LYS A 81 -12.65 -7.12 -27.14
N GLU A 82 -12.05 -6.40 -26.20
CA GLU A 82 -12.64 -6.11 -24.89
C GLU A 82 -13.74 -5.03 -24.96
N ARG A 83 -13.74 -4.17 -25.98
CA ARG A 83 -14.78 -3.13 -26.19
C ARG A 83 -16.07 -3.66 -26.83
N GLU A 84 -15.99 -4.78 -27.54
CA GLU A 84 -17.14 -5.42 -28.20
C GLU A 84 -17.89 -6.41 -27.28
N GLN A 85 -17.42 -6.62 -26.05
CA GLN A 85 -18.05 -7.46 -25.02
C GLN A 85 -18.79 -6.62 -23.98
#